data_AF-A0A7C6Q0G4-F1
#
_entry.id   AF-A0A7C6Q0G4-F1
#
_cell.length_a   1.000
_cell.length_b   1.000
_cell.length_c   1.000
_cell.angle_alpha   90.00
_cell.angle_beta   90.00
_cell.angle_gamma   90.00
#
_symmetry.space_group_name_H-M   'P 1'
#
loop_
_entity.id
_entity.type
_entity.pdbx_description
1 polymer ?
#
loop_
_entity_poly.entity_id
_entity_poly.type
_entity_poly.pdbx_seq_one_letter_code
_entity_poly.pdbx_strand_id
1 'polypeptide(L)'
;MNTKTTTIKNVKTLTLVAMLIAMSAVGAMIKVYNTVAFDSLPGYFASLYFGGYIGAIVISLGHIFTALTSGFPLGIPNHIIIAVSMAVCAYFYSLAYKKLNSYVAVAVGTILNGPVATLIFVPQYGWGFFIQMVLPLTIASFANVLLASIIYKTVLKMIKR
;
A
#
# COMPACT_ATOMS: atom_id res chain seq x y z
N MET A 1 -1.76 13.67 -18.23
CA MET A 1 -0.94 12.54 -18.74
C MET A 1 -1.87 11.33 -18.90
N ASN A 2 -1.94 10.79 -20.11
CA ASN A 2 -3.00 9.91 -20.64
C ASN A 2 -3.10 8.57 -19.89
N THR A 3 -4.32 8.05 -19.72
CA THR A 3 -4.72 6.87 -18.94
C THR A 3 -4.31 5.54 -19.58
N LYS A 4 -3.01 5.33 -19.81
CA LYS A 4 -2.52 3.99 -20.13
C LYS A 4 -2.20 3.27 -18.82
N THR A 5 -3.13 2.44 -18.35
CA THR A 5 -2.80 1.30 -17.49
C THR A 5 -1.66 0.56 -18.16
N THR A 6 -0.45 0.60 -17.57
CA THR A 6 0.66 -0.16 -18.15
C THR A 6 0.40 -1.62 -17.85
N THR A 7 -0.06 -2.36 -18.86
CA THR A 7 0.02 -3.82 -18.85
C THR A 7 1.50 -4.21 -18.80
N ILE A 8 1.84 -5.34 -18.17
CA ILE A 8 3.20 -5.89 -18.23
C ILE A 8 3.47 -6.29 -19.68
N LYS A 9 4.12 -5.41 -20.44
CA LYS A 9 4.32 -5.58 -21.89
C LYS A 9 5.72 -6.05 -22.27
N ASN A 10 6.69 -5.91 -21.36
CA ASN A 10 8.08 -6.31 -21.61
C ASN A 10 8.76 -6.81 -20.34
N VAL A 11 9.87 -7.52 -20.55
CA VAL A 11 10.69 -8.11 -19.48
C VAL A 11 11.16 -7.05 -18.48
N LYS A 12 11.53 -5.85 -18.96
CA LYS A 12 11.94 -4.73 -18.10
C LYS A 12 10.85 -4.30 -17.09
N THR A 13 9.59 -4.24 -17.52
CA THR A 13 8.48 -3.89 -16.63
C THR A 13 8.24 -5.01 -15.62
N LEU A 14 8.27 -6.26 -16.09
CA LEU A 14 8.12 -7.43 -15.22
C LEU A 14 9.20 -7.48 -14.13
N THR A 15 10.47 -7.25 -14.48
CA THR A 15 11.58 -7.26 -13.53
C THR A 15 11.47 -6.13 -12.52
N LEU A 16 11.07 -4.92 -12.93
CA LEU A 16 10.83 -3.80 -12.01
C LEU A 16 9.69 -4.09 -11.03
N VAL A 17 8.59 -4.69 -11.51
CA VAL A 17 7.48 -5.09 -10.64
C VAL A 17 7.92 -6.17 -9.66
N ALA A 18 8.66 -7.19 -10.12
CA ALA A 18 9.21 -8.23 -9.26
C ALA A 18 10.15 -7.67 -8.18
N MET A 19 11.01 -6.70 -8.54
CA MET A 19 11.87 -6.00 -7.57
C MET A 19 11.06 -5.20 -6.54
N LEU A 20 9.97 -4.55 -6.94
CA LEU A 20 9.09 -3.83 -5.99
C LEU A 20 8.34 -4.80 -5.06
N ILE A 21 7.95 -5.98 -5.55
CA ILE A 21 7.39 -7.05 -4.71
C ILE A 21 8.43 -7.53 -3.69
N ALA A 22 9.66 -7.80 -4.14
CA ALA A 22 10.75 -8.19 -3.25
C ALA A 22 11.05 -7.10 -2.21
N MET A 23 11.04 -5.83 -2.61
CA MET A 23 11.22 -4.71 -1.69
C MET A 23 10.06 -4.57 -0.70
N SER A 24 8.84 -4.96 -1.09
CA SER A 24 7.69 -5.03 -0.18
C SER A 24 7.88 -6.15 0.84
N ALA A 25 8.43 -7.30 0.43
CA ALA A 25 8.79 -8.39 1.34
C ALA A 25 9.90 -7.97 2.33
N VAL A 26 10.87 -7.16 1.91
CA VAL A 26 11.87 -6.57 2.83
C VAL A 26 11.19 -5.57 3.78
N GLY A 27 10.33 -4.69 3.27
CA GLY A 27 9.55 -3.73 4.06
C GLY A 27 8.63 -4.38 5.09
N ALA A 28 8.11 -5.58 4.77
CA ALA A 28 7.32 -6.41 5.68
C ALA A 28 8.09 -6.86 6.94
N MET A 29 9.42 -6.89 6.90
CA MET A 29 10.25 -7.21 8.07
C MET A 29 10.40 -6.01 9.02
N ILE A 30 10.18 -4.80 8.53
CA ILE A 30 10.25 -3.56 9.32
C ILE A 30 8.86 -3.31 9.91
N LYS A 31 8.58 -3.96 11.04
CA LYS A 31 7.27 -3.92 11.69
C LYS A 31 7.15 -2.74 12.65
N VAL A 32 6.00 -2.08 12.60
CA VAL A 32 5.60 -1.04 13.54
C VAL A 32 4.80 -1.66 14.68
N TYR A 33 3.82 -2.50 14.35
CA TYR A 33 2.94 -3.13 15.33
C TYR A 33 2.26 -4.39 14.77
N ASN A 34 2.48 -5.58 15.32
CA ASN A 34 1.89 -6.84 14.82
C ASN A 34 2.07 -7.05 13.30
N THR A 35 1.00 -6.88 12.51
CA THR A 35 0.98 -7.00 11.04
C THR A 35 0.99 -5.66 10.32
N VAL A 36 1.28 -4.58 11.06
CA VAL A 36 1.49 -3.24 10.54
C VAL A 36 2.98 -3.06 10.28
N ALA A 37 3.35 -2.92 9.00
CA ALA A 37 4.74 -2.82 8.55
C ALA A 37 4.91 -1.78 7.41
N PHE A 38 6.12 -1.71 6.85
CA PHE A 38 6.45 -0.88 5.68
C PHE A 38 6.32 -1.62 4.34
N ASP A 39 5.52 -2.68 4.32
CA ASP A 39 5.21 -3.51 3.16
C ASP A 39 4.45 -2.79 2.05
N SER A 40 3.65 -1.77 2.40
CA SER A 40 2.80 -1.06 1.46
C SER A 40 3.50 0.08 0.72
N LEU A 41 4.64 0.58 1.20
CA LEU A 41 5.38 1.67 0.56
C LEU A 41 5.74 1.35 -0.92
N PRO A 42 6.35 0.19 -1.25
CA PRO A 42 6.71 -0.08 -2.64
C PRO A 42 5.48 -0.29 -3.53
N GLY A 43 4.37 -0.80 -2.99
CA GLY A 43 3.11 -0.91 -3.72
C GLY A 43 2.43 0.43 -3.96
N TYR A 44 2.44 1.35 -2.98
CA TYR A 44 1.98 2.72 -3.20
C TYR A 44 2.84 3.45 -4.25
N PHE A 45 4.16 3.27 -4.21
CA PHE A 45 5.05 3.79 -5.25
C PHE A 45 4.72 3.18 -6.62
N ALA A 46 4.57 1.86 -6.71
CA ALA A 46 4.19 1.15 -7.92
C ALA A 46 2.86 1.66 -8.48
N SER A 47 1.90 2.00 -7.61
CA SER A 47 0.60 2.55 -8.02
C SER A 47 0.73 3.91 -8.71
N LEU A 48 1.71 4.73 -8.34
CA LEU A 48 1.99 6.00 -9.00
C LEU A 48 2.78 5.81 -10.30
N TYR A 49 3.80 4.95 -10.26
CA TYR A 49 4.74 4.77 -11.36
C TYR A 49 4.18 3.94 -12.53
N PHE A 50 3.54 2.81 -12.22
CA PHE A 50 2.95 1.88 -13.20
C PHE A 50 1.41 1.97 -13.26
N GLY A 51 0.79 2.67 -12.32
CA GLY A 51 -0.66 2.80 -12.25
C GLY A 51 -1.32 1.85 -11.25
N GLY A 52 -2.58 2.14 -10.92
CA GLY A 52 -3.30 1.55 -9.79
C GLY A 52 -3.34 0.03 -9.79
N TYR A 53 -3.50 -0.62 -10.94
CA TYR A 53 -3.58 -2.09 -11.03
C TYR A 53 -2.29 -2.80 -10.63
N ILE A 54 -1.15 -2.37 -11.19
CA ILE A 54 0.15 -2.95 -10.82
C ILE A 54 0.46 -2.63 -9.35
N GLY A 55 0.18 -1.40 -8.93
CA GLY A 55 0.31 -1.01 -7.52
C GLY A 55 -0.48 -1.88 -6.56
N ALA A 56 -1.74 -2.18 -6.90
CA ALA A 56 -2.61 -3.04 -6.12
C ALA A 56 -2.00 -4.44 -5.94
N ILE A 57 -1.50 -5.06 -7.02
CA ILE A 57 -0.86 -6.39 -6.95
C ILE A 57 0.35 -6.37 -6.02
N VAL A 58 1.23 -5.37 -6.18
CA VAL A 58 2.45 -5.25 -5.36
C VAL A 58 2.10 -5.07 -3.88
N ILE A 59 1.12 -4.21 -3.57
CA ILE A 59 0.71 -3.94 -2.19
C ILE A 59 0.06 -5.16 -1.54
N SER A 60 -0.80 -5.88 -2.27
CA SER A 60 -1.48 -7.07 -1.74
C SER A 60 -0.48 -8.16 -1.42
N LEU A 61 0.47 -8.42 -2.33
CA LEU A 61 1.54 -9.40 -2.09
C LEU A 61 2.44 -8.99 -0.93
N GLY A 62 2.81 -7.71 -0.86
CA GLY A 62 3.54 -7.14 0.28
C GLY A 62 2.87 -7.47 1.61
N HIS A 63 1.56 -7.24 1.70
CA HIS A 63 0.82 -7.53 2.92
C HIS A 63 0.76 -9.01 3.28
N ILE A 64 0.62 -9.89 2.28
CA ILE A 64 0.69 -11.33 2.52
C ILE A 64 2.06 -11.75 3.07
N PHE A 65 3.17 -11.12 2.63
CA PHE A 65 4.47 -11.36 3.23
C PHE A 65 4.54 -10.90 4.69
N THR A 66 3.99 -9.74 5.04
CA THR A 66 3.89 -9.29 6.44
C THR A 66 3.07 -10.25 7.29
N ALA A 67 1.92 -10.69 6.77
CA ALA A 67 1.06 -11.65 7.42
C ALA A 67 1.79 -12.98 7.68
N LEU A 68 2.50 -13.48 6.66
CA LEU A 68 3.27 -14.72 6.72
C LEU A 68 4.37 -14.63 7.79
N THR A 69 5.17 -13.57 7.80
CA THR A 69 6.27 -13.43 8.77
C THR A 69 5.81 -13.00 10.16
N SER A 70 4.55 -12.60 10.32
CA SER A 70 3.89 -12.41 11.61
C SER A 70 3.12 -13.65 12.09
N GLY A 71 3.09 -14.74 11.32
CA GLY A 71 2.40 -15.97 11.70
C GLY A 71 0.87 -15.92 11.57
N PHE A 72 0.33 -15.04 10.73
CA PHE A 72 -1.12 -14.86 10.49
C PHE A 72 -1.96 -14.69 11.77
N PRO A 73 -1.74 -13.65 12.59
CA PRO A 73 -2.37 -13.52 13.91
C PRO A 73 -3.91 -13.42 13.89
N LEU A 74 -4.47 -12.91 12.79
CA LEU A 74 -5.92 -12.84 12.55
C LEU A 74 -6.43 -14.01 11.66
N GLY A 75 -5.56 -14.95 11.30
CA GLY A 75 -5.85 -16.01 10.33
C GLY A 75 -5.69 -15.58 8.87
N ILE A 76 -5.58 -16.57 7.99
CA ILE A 76 -5.36 -16.39 6.55
C ILE A 76 -6.53 -15.62 5.88
N PRO A 77 -7.82 -15.94 6.13
CA PRO A 77 -8.92 -15.27 5.43
C PRO A 77 -8.96 -13.76 5.67
N ASN A 78 -8.72 -13.34 6.92
CA ASN A 78 -8.73 -11.91 7.27
C ASN A 78 -7.58 -11.15 6.61
N HIS A 79 -6.40 -11.76 6.47
CA HIS A 79 -5.28 -11.13 5.77
C HIS A 79 -5.50 -11.04 4.26
N ILE A 80 -6.25 -11.95 3.66
CA ILE A 80 -6.68 -11.82 2.26
C ILE A 80 -7.63 -10.61 2.13
N ILE A 81 -8.58 -10.45 3.05
CA ILE A 81 -9.49 -9.29 3.05
C ILE A 81 -8.70 -7.98 3.21
N ILE A 82 -7.72 -7.94 4.12
CA ILE A 82 -6.85 -6.76 4.30
C ILE A 82 -6.02 -6.50 3.04
N ALA A 83 -5.44 -7.54 2.44
CA ALA A 83 -4.65 -7.39 1.21
C ALA A 83 -5.50 -6.81 0.07
N VAL A 84 -6.79 -7.20 -0.03
CA VAL A 84 -7.74 -6.63 -1.00
C VAL A 84 -8.10 -5.19 -0.65
N SER A 85 -8.37 -4.88 0.63
CA SER A 85 -8.67 -3.50 1.04
C SER A 85 -7.48 -2.57 0.76
N MET A 86 -6.25 -3.03 1.00
CA MET A 86 -5.03 -2.29 0.69
C MET A 86 -4.85 -2.08 -0.81
N ALA A 87 -5.17 -3.07 -1.64
CA ALA A 87 -5.18 -2.92 -3.10
C ALA A 87 -6.14 -1.80 -3.56
N VAL A 88 -7.34 -1.76 -2.98
CA VAL A 88 -8.32 -0.71 -3.23
C VAL A 88 -7.78 0.66 -2.78
N CYS A 89 -7.13 0.73 -1.63
CA CYS A 89 -6.47 1.96 -1.15
C CYS A 89 -5.40 2.44 -2.13
N ALA A 90 -4.55 1.55 -2.64
CA ALA A 90 -3.51 1.87 -3.62
C ALA A 90 -4.10 2.42 -4.93
N TYR A 91 -5.22 1.85 -5.38
CA TYR A 91 -5.92 2.31 -6.57
C TYR A 91 -6.46 3.74 -6.37
N PHE A 92 -7.19 3.99 -5.28
CA PHE A 92 -7.72 5.33 -4.99
C PHE A 92 -6.64 6.36 -4.72
N TYR A 93 -5.55 5.96 -4.06
CA TYR A 93 -4.37 6.79 -3.88
C TYR A 93 -3.79 7.26 -5.23
N SER A 94 -3.57 6.32 -6.17
CA SER A 94 -3.08 6.64 -7.52
C SER A 94 -4.05 7.55 -8.28
N LEU A 95 -5.36 7.32 -8.14
CA LEU A 95 -6.38 8.13 -8.77
C LEU A 95 -6.41 9.56 -8.22
N ALA A 96 -6.39 9.72 -6.89
CA ALA A 96 -6.36 11.00 -6.22
C ALA A 96 -5.11 11.80 -6.57
N TYR A 97 -3.95 11.14 -6.62
CA TYR A 97 -2.68 11.77 -6.99
C TYR A 97 -2.71 12.35 -8.41
N LYS A 98 -3.36 11.64 -9.34
CA LYS A 98 -3.44 12.05 -10.75
C LYS A 98 -4.48 13.13 -11.00
N LYS A 99 -5.63 13.07 -10.34
CA LYS A 99 -6.76 13.97 -10.59
C LYS A 99 -6.72 15.26 -9.76
N LEU A 100 -6.12 15.21 -8.57
CA LEU A 100 -6.18 16.29 -7.59
C LEU A 100 -4.76 16.81 -7.32
N ASN A 101 -4.18 16.46 -6.18
CA ASN A 101 -2.82 16.84 -5.82
C ASN A 101 -2.17 15.77 -4.91
N SER A 102 -0.87 15.91 -4.64
CA SER A 102 -0.15 14.96 -3.79
C SER A 102 -0.61 14.95 -2.33
N TYR A 103 -1.07 16.08 -1.79
CA TYR A 103 -1.49 16.20 -0.39
C TYR A 103 -2.82 15.47 -0.14
N VAL A 104 -3.79 15.66 -1.03
CA VAL A 104 -5.08 14.96 -1.04
C VAL A 104 -4.86 13.47 -1.26
N ALA A 105 -3.94 13.09 -2.15
CA ALA A 105 -3.59 11.68 -2.31
C ALA A 105 -3.08 11.06 -1.00
N VAL A 106 -2.14 11.74 -0.31
CA VAL A 106 -1.65 11.25 1.00
C VAL A 106 -2.80 11.13 1.99
N ALA A 107 -3.65 12.14 2.11
CA ALA A 107 -4.81 12.10 3.00
C ALA A 107 -5.76 10.93 2.67
N VAL A 108 -6.09 10.73 1.39
CA VAL A 108 -6.95 9.63 0.92
C VAL A 108 -6.34 8.28 1.24
N GLY A 109 -5.05 8.08 0.94
CA GLY A 109 -4.34 6.83 1.24
C GLY A 109 -4.29 6.54 2.74
N THR A 110 -3.98 7.56 3.55
CA THR A 110 -3.92 7.44 5.01
C THR A 110 -5.28 7.10 5.61
N ILE A 111 -6.34 7.80 5.21
CA ILE A 111 -7.69 7.61 5.76
C ILE A 111 -8.29 6.26 5.33
N LEU A 112 -8.16 5.90 4.05
CA LEU A 112 -8.70 4.64 3.54
C LEU A 112 -8.01 3.43 4.16
N ASN A 113 -6.68 3.47 4.29
CA ASN A 113 -5.92 2.33 4.76
C ASN A 113 -5.73 2.29 6.28
N GLY A 114 -5.90 3.41 6.98
CA GLY A 114 -5.89 3.45 8.45
C GLY A 114 -7.30 3.28 9.01
N PRO A 115 -8.03 4.38 9.30
CA PRO A 115 -9.36 4.33 9.94
C PRO A 115 -10.42 3.52 9.19
N VAL A 116 -10.50 3.63 7.87
CA VAL A 116 -11.55 2.93 7.11
C VAL A 116 -11.28 1.43 7.07
N ALA A 117 -10.02 1.03 6.86
CA ALA A 117 -9.65 -0.39 6.88
C ALA A 117 -9.87 -1.04 8.26
N THR A 118 -9.59 -0.35 9.36
CA THR A 118 -9.91 -0.88 10.70
C THR A 118 -11.40 -0.96 10.97
N LEU A 119 -12.21 -0.03 10.42
CA LEU A 119 -13.65 -0.01 10.61
C LEU A 119 -14.34 -1.23 9.99
N ILE A 120 -13.84 -1.73 8.86
CA ILE A 120 -14.35 -2.94 8.19
C ILE A 120 -14.36 -4.16 9.13
N PHE A 121 -13.44 -4.20 10.09
CA PHE A 121 -13.27 -5.31 11.03
C PHE A 121 -14.02 -5.14 12.36
N VAL A 122 -14.68 -3.99 12.59
CA VAL A 122 -15.50 -3.75 13.80
C VAL A 122 -16.64 -4.76 13.96
N PRO A 123 -17.39 -5.15 12.92
CA PRO A 123 -18.45 -6.16 13.07
C PRO A 123 -17.92 -7.53 13.52
N GLN A 124 -16.67 -7.86 13.20
CA GLN A 124 -16.06 -9.16 13.49
C GLN A 124 -15.35 -9.19 14.85
N TYR A 125 -14.67 -8.09 15.22
CA TYR A 125 -13.79 -8.03 16.40
C TYR A 125 -14.20 -6.98 17.45
N GLY A 126 -15.24 -6.20 17.18
CA GLY A 126 -15.77 -5.17 18.06
C GLY A 126 -14.96 -3.87 18.10
N TRP A 127 -15.47 -2.90 18.87
CA TRP A 127 -14.85 -1.58 19.02
C TRP A 127 -13.51 -1.60 19.76
N GLY A 128 -13.26 -2.62 20.60
CA GLY A 128 -11.97 -2.78 21.28
C GLY A 128 -10.82 -2.96 20.28
N PHE A 129 -11.02 -3.73 19.21
CA PHE A 129 -10.04 -3.89 18.14
C PHE A 129 -9.75 -2.56 17.43
N PHE A 130 -10.80 -1.79 17.13
CA PHE A 130 -10.67 -0.50 16.45
C PHE A 130 -9.80 0.48 17.22
N ILE A 131 -10.05 0.64 18.52
CA ILE A 131 -9.31 1.59 19.38
C ILE A 131 -7.82 1.23 19.44
N GLN A 132 -7.50 -0.08 19.48
CA GLN A 132 -6.10 -0.54 19.54
C GLN A 132 -5.37 -0.42 18.22
N MET A 133 -6.06 -0.62 17.08
CA MET A 133 -5.41 -0.67 15.77
C MET A 133 -5.43 0.66 15.01
N VAL A 134 -6.42 1.52 15.25
CA VAL A 134 -6.59 2.74 14.44
C VAL A 134 -5.36 3.64 14.49
N LEU A 135 -4.77 3.84 15.67
CA LEU A 135 -3.61 4.71 15.84
C LEU A 135 -2.34 4.15 15.15
N PRO A 136 -1.87 2.93 15.46
CA PRO A 136 -0.68 2.38 14.81
C PRO A 136 -0.86 2.22 13.30
N LEU A 137 -2.06 1.81 12.84
CA LEU A 137 -2.33 1.63 11.41
C LEU A 137 -2.35 2.98 10.67
N THR A 138 -2.90 4.03 11.27
CA THR A 138 -2.92 5.37 10.67
C THR A 138 -1.51 5.95 10.54
N ILE A 139 -0.68 5.83 11.58
CA ILE A 139 0.70 6.33 11.57
C ILE A 139 1.53 5.60 10.50
N ALA A 140 1.47 4.26 10.49
CA ALA A 140 2.21 3.48 9.51
C ALA A 140 1.70 3.73 8.08
N SER A 141 0.38 3.84 7.90
CA SER A 141 -0.22 4.17 6.60
C SER A 141 0.24 5.54 6.10
N PHE A 142 0.23 6.56 6.97
CA PHE A 142 0.74 7.89 6.64
C PHE A 142 2.21 7.84 6.19
N ALA A 143 3.06 7.14 6.95
CA ALA A 143 4.47 7.02 6.61
C ALA A 143 4.69 6.31 5.26
N ASN A 144 4.02 5.17 5.02
CA ASN A 144 4.12 4.42 3.76
C ASN A 144 3.69 5.28 2.55
N VAL A 145 2.55 5.96 2.66
CA VAL A 145 1.98 6.76 1.57
C VAL A 145 2.80 8.03 1.31
N LEU A 146 3.22 8.72 2.37
CA LEU A 146 4.04 9.93 2.27
C LEU A 146 5.41 9.61 1.64
N LEU A 147 6.09 8.57 2.13
CA LEU A 147 7.38 8.16 1.58
C LEU A 147 7.26 7.75 0.10
N ALA A 148 6.22 7.00 -0.26
CA ALA A 148 5.95 6.64 -1.65
C ALA A 148 5.79 7.89 -2.55
N SER A 149 5.05 8.90 -2.08
CA SER A 149 4.88 10.18 -2.78
C SER A 149 6.20 10.93 -2.97
N ILE A 150 7.03 11.01 -1.92
CA ILE A 150 8.34 11.67 -1.96
C ILE A 150 9.28 10.96 -2.93
N ILE A 151 9.41 9.63 -2.80
CA ILE A 151 10.27 8.82 -3.66
C ILE A 151 9.84 8.96 -5.13
N TYR A 152 8.54 8.91 -5.40
CA TYR A 152 8.01 9.10 -6.75
C TYR A 152 8.40 10.45 -7.36
N LYS A 153 8.23 11.55 -6.61
CA LYS A 153 8.64 12.89 -7.06
C LYS A 153 10.15 12.97 -7.33
N THR A 154 10.97 12.40 -6.45
CA THR A 154 12.43 12.40 -6.59
C THR A 154 12.88 11.61 -7.82
N VAL A 155 12.34 10.41 -8.02
CA VAL A 155 12.62 9.58 -9.19
C VAL A 155 12.22 10.29 -10.49
N LEU A 156 11.03 10.90 -10.52
CA LEU A 156 10.58 11.64 -11.71
C LEU A 156 11.48 12.86 -12.01
N LYS A 157 11.99 13.53 -10.97
CA LYS A 157 12.93 14.65 -11.12
C LYS A 157 14.29 14.19 -11.66
N MET A 158 14.77 13.01 -11.25
CA MET A 158 16.05 12.46 -11.74
C MET A 158 15.96 12.01 -13.20
N ILE A 159 14.85 11.42 -13.63
CA ILE A 159 14.68 10.94 -15.03
C ILE A 159 14.53 12.11 -16.02
N LYS A 160 14.03 13.27 -15.56
CA LYS A 160 13.86 14.46 -16.40
C LYS A 160 15.14 15.31 -16.55
N ARG A 161 16.18 15.01 -15.77
CA ARG A 161 17.51 15.62 -15.91
C ARG A 161 18.32 14.81 -16.91
#